data_AF-A0A2S9F797-F1
#
_entry.id   AF-A0A2S9F797-F1
#
_cell.length_a   1.000
_cell.length_b   1.000
_cell.length_c   1.000
_cell.angle_alpha   90.00
_cell.angle_beta   90.00
_cell.angle_gamma   90.00
#
_symmetry.space_group_name_H-M   'P 1'
#
loop_
_entity.id
_entity.type
_entity.pdbx_description
1 polymer ?
#
loop_
_entity_poly.entity_id
_entity_poly.type
_entity_poly.pdbx_seq_one_letter_code
_entity_poly.pdbx_strand_id
1 'polypeptide(L)' 'VTHLAIPMALVGMAAFFAATIRAPLTGIVIVLEMTATTSVAVPMLAAAAAAVLAANAVGSAPIYDSLRARMPAEPATP' A
#
# COMPACT_ATOMS: atom_id res chain seq x y z
N VAL A 1 -15.82 -17.06 13.62
CA VAL A 1 -15.65 -15.90 12.72
C VAL A 1 -14.83 -14.76 13.33
N THR A 2 -14.97 -14.45 14.63
CA THR A 2 -14.22 -13.39 15.33
C THR A 2 -12.69 -13.53 15.27
N HIS A 3 -12.16 -14.76 15.24
CA HIS A 3 -10.72 -15.01 15.18
C HIS A 3 -10.03 -14.58 13.88
N LEU A 4 -10.78 -14.40 12.77
CA LEU A 4 -10.23 -13.92 11.50
C LEU A 4 -10.25 -12.40 11.38
N ALA A 5 -10.93 -11.69 12.28
CA ALA A 5 -11.14 -10.25 12.13
C ALA A 5 -9.83 -9.47 12.12
N ILE A 6 -8.93 -9.72 13.08
CA ILE A 6 -7.63 -9.06 13.17
C ILE A 6 -6.74 -9.41 11.97
N PRO A 7 -6.50 -10.70 11.62
CA PRO A 7 -5.74 -11.06 10.43
C PRO A 7 -6.23 -10.37 9.15
N MET A 8 -7.54 -10.35 8.93
CA MET A 8 -8.11 -9.74 7.72
C MET A 8 -7.96 -8.21 7.72
N ALA A 9 -8.06 -7.56 8.87
CA ALA A 9 -7.79 -6.13 8.99
C ALA A 9 -6.33 -5.81 8.64
N LEU A 10 -5.36 -6.57 9.15
CA LEU A 10 -3.93 -6.39 8.86
C LEU A 10 -3.61 -6.60 7.37
N VAL A 11 -4.19 -7.64 6.76
CA VAL A 11 -4.07 -7.90 5.32
C VAL A 11 -4.67 -6.76 4.50
N GLY A 12 -5.84 -6.25 4.91
CA GLY A 12 -6.48 -5.09 4.29
C GLY A 12 -5.65 -3.81 4.38
N MET A 13 -5.02 -3.55 5.53
CA MET A 13 -4.11 -2.40 5.71
C MET A 13 -2.96 -2.45 4.70
N ALA A 14 -2.27 -3.58 4.59
CA ALA A 14 -1.16 -3.74 3.65
C ALA A 14 -1.61 -3.63 2.19
N ALA A 15 -2.75 -4.24 1.84
CA ALA A 15 -3.31 -4.21 0.49
C ALA A 15 -3.68 -2.79 0.06
N PHE A 16 -4.36 -2.03 0.92
CA PHE A 16 -4.73 -0.64 0.64
C PHE A 16 -3.50 0.25 0.45
N PHE A 17 -2.51 0.11 1.31
CA PHE A 17 -1.25 0.86 1.21
C PHE A 17 -0.55 0.56 -0.12
N ALA A 18 -0.40 -0.74 -0.46
CA ALA A 18 0.24 -1.18 -1.69
C ALA A 18 -0.48 -0.70 -2.97
N ALA A 19 -1.81 -0.72 -2.97
CA ALA A 19 -2.62 -0.21 -4.07
C ALA A 19 -2.39 1.29 -4.31
N THR A 20 -2.33 2.07 -3.22
CA THR A 20 -2.29 3.54 -3.27
C THR A 20 -0.92 4.09 -3.65
N ILE A 21 0.14 3.61 -2.99
CA ILE A 21 1.48 4.20 -3.14
C ILE A 21 2.41 3.45 -4.09
N ARG A 22 2.07 2.22 -4.45
CA ARG A 22 2.86 1.36 -5.34
C ARG A 22 4.25 0.94 -4.86
N ALA A 23 4.44 0.85 -3.53
CA ALA A 23 5.57 0.17 -2.91
C ALA A 23 5.08 -0.93 -1.93
N PRO A 24 4.81 -2.15 -2.43
CA PRO A 24 4.16 -3.21 -1.64
C PRO A 24 5.04 -3.72 -0.49
N LEU A 25 6.36 -3.88 -0.70
CA LEU A 25 7.27 -4.35 0.34
C LEU A 25 7.37 -3.35 1.50
N THR A 26 7.50 -2.06 1.20
CA THR A 26 7.52 -0.99 2.20
C THR A 26 6.22 -0.94 3.00
N GLY A 27 5.06 -1.05 2.34
CA GLY A 27 3.78 -1.08 3.02
C GLY A 27 3.61 -2.25 3.98
N ILE A 28 4.07 -3.45 3.58
CA ILE A 28 4.05 -4.63 4.44
C ILE A 28 4.95 -4.41 5.65
N VAL A 29 6.20 -3.97 5.47
CA VAL A 29 7.13 -3.71 6.57
C VAL A 29 6.54 -2.72 7.57
N ILE A 30 5.93 -1.62 7.11
CA ILE A 30 5.29 -0.63 8.01
C ILE A 30 4.19 -1.28 8.85
N VAL A 31 3.31 -2.09 8.24
CA VAL A 31 2.23 -2.77 8.98
C VAL A 31 2.79 -3.79 9.96
N LEU A 32 3.83 -4.53 9.58
CA LEU A 32 4.51 -5.47 10.48
C LEU A 32 5.10 -4.76 11.70
N GLU A 33 5.81 -3.65 11.49
CA GLU A 33 6.43 -2.87 12.57
C GLU A 33 5.37 -2.25 13.51
N MET A 34 4.31 -1.64 12.95
CA MET A 34 3.28 -0.98 13.76
C MET A 34 2.42 -1.95 14.58
N THR A 35 2.33 -3.22 14.16
CA THR A 35 1.43 -4.21 14.78
C THR A 35 2.16 -5.34 15.47
N ALA A 36 3.49 -5.38 15.37
CA ALA A 36 4.37 -6.44 15.86
C ALA A 36 3.90 -7.85 15.49
N THR A 37 3.16 -8.00 14.38
CA THR A 37 2.50 -9.25 13.99
C THR A 37 3.06 -9.77 12.67
N THR A 38 3.89 -10.81 12.73
CA THR A 38 4.54 -11.42 11.54
C THR A 38 3.82 -12.65 11.00
N SER A 39 2.89 -13.23 11.77
CA SER A 39 2.20 -14.49 11.42
C SER A 39 1.38 -14.40 10.12
N VAL A 40 1.00 -13.21 9.69
CA VAL A 40 0.18 -12.96 8.48
C VAL A 40 0.96 -12.27 7.36
N ALA A 41 2.30 -12.23 7.42
CA ALA A 41 3.14 -11.58 6.41
C ALA A 41 2.94 -12.16 4.99
N VAL A 42 2.83 -13.48 4.86
CA VAL A 42 2.58 -14.13 3.55
C VAL A 42 1.20 -13.76 2.97
N PRO A 43 0.10 -13.86 3.73
CA PRO A 43 -1.20 -13.30 3.31
C PRO A 43 -1.15 -11.82 2.92
N MET A 44 -0.43 -10.97 3.68
CA MET A 44 -0.26 -9.56 3.36
C MET A 44 0.45 -9.37 2.00
N LEU A 45 1.50 -10.15 1.73
CA LEU A 45 2.21 -10.11 0.45
C LEU A 45 1.30 -10.50 -0.72
N ALA A 46 0.54 -11.58 -0.58
CA ALA A 46 -0.40 -12.02 -1.60
C ALA A 46 -1.48 -10.96 -1.89
N ALA A 47 -2.06 -10.37 -0.84
CA ALA A 47 -3.06 -9.32 -0.98
C ALA A 47 -2.48 -8.01 -1.54
N ALA A 48 -1.28 -7.61 -1.11
CA ALA A 48 -0.58 -6.45 -1.64
C ALA A 48 -0.27 -6.62 -3.14
N ALA A 49 0.21 -7.79 -3.56
CA ALA A 49 0.43 -8.11 -4.97
C ALA A 49 -0.88 -8.07 -5.77
N ALA A 50 -1.95 -8.69 -5.27
CA ALA A 50 -3.26 -8.67 -5.91
C ALA A 50 -3.83 -7.25 -6.02
N ALA A 51 -3.70 -6.43 -4.96
CA ALA A 51 -4.14 -5.05 -4.95
C ALA A 51 -3.33 -4.18 -5.92
N VAL A 52 -2.03 -4.47 -6.07
CA VAL A 52 -1.18 -3.85 -7.09
C VAL A 52 -1.68 -4.21 -8.49
N LEU A 53 -1.88 -5.49 -8.78
CA LEU A 53 -2.42 -5.91 -10.07
C LEU A 53 -3.79 -5.29 -10.37
N ALA A 54 -4.69 -5.24 -9.38
CA ALA A 54 -6.02 -4.64 -9.52
C ALA A 54 -5.96 -3.15 -9.86
N ALA A 55 -5.15 -2.37 -9.14
CA ALA A 55 -5.00 -0.94 -9.43
C ALA A 55 -4.33 -0.69 -10.80
N ASN A 56 -3.45 -1.59 -11.28
CA ASN A 56 -2.88 -1.49 -12.63
C ASN A 56 -3.95 -1.81 -13.69
N ALA A 57 -4.78 -2.81 -13.46
CA ALA A 57 -5.85 -3.21 -14.38
C ALA A 57 -6.90 -2.10 -14.57
N VAL A 58 -7.13 -1.28 -13.55
CA VAL A 58 -8.06 -0.13 -13.61
C VAL A 58 -7.34 1.15 -14.09
N GLY A 59 -6.03 1.11 -14.36
CA GLY A 59 -5.26 2.26 -14.86
C GLY A 59 -5.03 3.36 -13.81
N SER A 60 -5.08 3.02 -12.52
CA SER A 60 -4.80 3.98 -11.44
C SER A 60 -3.30 4.29 -11.37
N ALA A 61 -2.94 5.56 -11.50
CA ALA A 61 -1.56 6.01 -11.25
C ALA A 61 -1.23 5.97 -9.74
N PRO A 62 0.04 5.72 -9.35
CA PRO A 62 0.50 5.87 -7.98
C PRO A 62 0.21 7.28 -7.43
N ILE A 63 -0.14 7.37 -6.15
CA ILE A 63 -0.51 8.68 -5.54
C ILE A 63 0.64 9.68 -5.61
N TYR A 64 1.88 9.26 -5.38
CA TYR A 64 3.02 10.17 -5.37
C TYR A 64 3.34 10.72 -6.76
N ASP A 65 3.11 9.94 -7.82
CA ASP A 65 3.21 10.42 -9.20
C ASP A 65 2.10 11.44 -9.51
N SER A 66 0.87 11.14 -9.06
CA SER A 66 -0.28 12.02 -9.23
C SER A 66 -0.09 13.35 -8.50
N LEU A 67 0.47 13.33 -7.30
CA LEU A 67 0.80 14.53 -6.53
C LEU A 67 1.91 15.32 -7.21
N ARG A 68 2.98 14.65 -7.66
CA ARG A 68 4.07 15.28 -8.41
C ARG A 68 3.56 16.02 -9.65
N ALA A 69 2.65 15.42 -10.41
CA ALA A 69 2.07 16.05 -11.60
C ALA A 69 1.23 17.31 -11.29
N ARG A 70 0.77 17.46 -10.04
CA ARG A 70 -0.02 18.62 -9.59
C ARG A 70 0.83 19.72 -8.93
N MET A 71 2.11 19.48 -8.70
CA MET A 71 2.99 20.48 -8.10
C MET A 71 3.16 21.66 -9.06
N PRO A 72 2.98 22.91 -8.60
CA PRO A 72 3.34 24.10 -9.36
C PRO A 72 4.82 24.07 -9.74
N ALA A 73 5.17 24.75 -10.83
CA ALA A 73 6.58 24.97 -11.16
C ALA A 73 7.26 25.70 -9.99
N GLU A 74 8.43 25.19 -9.58
CA GLU A 74 9.23 25.87 -8.57
C GLU A 74 9.69 27.23 -9.13
N PRO A 75 9.42 28.36 -8.42
CA PRO A 75 9.94 29.65 -8.83
C PRO A 75 11.46 29.57 -8.94
N ALA A 76 12.03 30.12 -10.01
CA ALA A 76 13.49 30.20 -10.14
C ALA A 76 14.05 30.94 -8.91
N THR A 77 14.82 30.22 -8.09
CA THR A 77 15.63 30.85 -7.05
C THR A 77 16.64 31.79 -7.71
N PRO A 78 16.78 33.05 -7.26
CA PRO A 78 17.71 34.01 -7.86
C PRO A 78 19.17 33.56 -7.75
#